data_AF-A0A2V3ZYI6-F1
#
_entry.id   AF-A0A2V3ZYI6-F1
#
_cell.length_a   1.000
_cell.length_b   1.000
_cell.length_c   1.000
_cell.angle_alpha   90.00
_cell.angle_beta   90.00
_cell.angle_gamma   90.00
#
_symmetry.space_group_name_H-M   'P 1'
#
loop_
_entity.id
_entity.type
_entity.pdbx_description
1 polymer ?
#
loop_
_entity_poly.entity_id
_entity_poly.type
_entity_poly.pdbx_seq_one_letter_code
_entity_poly.pdbx_strand_id
1 'polypeptide(L)' 'MNVAVHPNPVVDLGTDQETCAGNTITLDAGNAGATYLWSNGSTTQTITVSTSGNYSVVVTDGNGCSSTDDVNVTVHP' A
#
# COMPACT_ATOMS: atom_id res chain seq x y z
N MET A 1 34.40 9.23 6.06
CA MET A 1 33.01 9.48 5.64
C MET A 1 32.19 8.27 6.05
N ASN A 2 31.23 8.42 6.96
CA ASN A 2 30.37 7.31 7.36
C ASN A 2 29.13 7.33 6.45
N VAL A 3 29.09 6.45 5.46
CA VAL A 3 27.87 6.23 4.67
C VAL A 3 26.92 5.44 5.56
N ALA A 4 25.89 6.09 6.09
CA ALA A 4 24.76 5.40 6.70
C ALA A 4 23.88 4.88 5.57
N VAL A 5 23.96 3.58 5.30
CA VAL A 5 22.99 2.89 4.43
C VAL A 5 21.73 2.67 5.27
N HIS A 6 20.67 3.38 4.94
CA HIS A 6 19.36 3.16 5.52
C HIS A 6 18.63 2.08 4.70
N PRO A 7 18.06 1.04 5.34
CA PRO A 7 17.25 0.07 4.62
C PRO A 7 15.98 0.75 4.10
N ASN A 8 15.62 0.46 2.85
CA ASN A 8 14.36 0.91 2.27
C ASN A 8 13.17 0.44 3.12
N PRO A 9 12.06 1.20 3.16
CA PRO A 9 10.84 0.74 3.80
C PRO A 9 10.36 -0.57 3.15
N VAL A 10 9.95 -1.56 3.94
CA VAL A 10 9.42 -2.82 3.41
C VAL A 10 7.91 -2.67 3.30
N VAL A 11 7.40 -2.61 2.08
CA VAL A 11 5.96 -2.53 1.81
C VAL A 11 5.52 -3.83 1.13
N ASP A 12 4.48 -4.45 1.69
CA ASP A 12 3.95 -5.75 1.26
C ASP A 12 2.45 -5.75 1.52
N LEU A 13 1.66 -5.58 0.46
CA LEU A 13 0.20 -5.63 0.47
C LEU A 13 -0.33 -7.07 0.38
N GLY A 14 0.56 -8.06 0.27
CA GLY A 14 0.23 -9.47 0.15
C GLY A 14 -0.16 -9.88 -1.27
N THR A 15 -0.80 -11.04 -1.38
CA THR A 15 -1.31 -11.55 -2.66
C THR A 15 -2.58 -10.84 -3.08
N ASP A 16 -2.97 -11.02 -4.34
CA ASP A 16 -4.26 -10.60 -4.87
C ASP A 16 -5.42 -11.04 -3.96
N GLN A 17 -6.39 -10.14 -3.80
CA GLN A 17 -7.51 -10.30 -2.89
C GLN A 17 -8.81 -10.41 -3.68
N GLU A 18 -9.67 -11.35 -3.27
CA GLU A 18 -10.99 -11.54 -3.88
C GLU A 18 -12.08 -11.40 -2.83
N THR A 19 -13.19 -10.75 -3.17
CA THR A 19 -14.34 -10.59 -2.27
C THR A 19 -15.66 -10.52 -3.05
N CYS A 20 -16.80 -10.54 -2.35
CA CYS A 20 -18.12 -10.41 -2.95
C CYS A 20 -18.67 -8.98 -2.82
N ALA A 21 -19.63 -8.62 -3.67
CA ALA A 21 -20.32 -7.34 -3.63
C ALA A 21 -20.98 -7.14 -2.24
N GLY A 22 -20.75 -5.97 -1.66
CA GLY A 22 -21.20 -5.62 -0.31
C GLY A 22 -20.15 -5.84 0.79
N ASN A 23 -19.05 -6.55 0.49
CA ASN A 23 -17.90 -6.64 1.38
C ASN A 23 -16.83 -5.59 1.01
N THR A 24 -15.91 -5.36 1.95
CA THR A 24 -14.76 -4.47 1.74
C THR A 24 -13.47 -5.18 2.10
N ILE A 25 -12.39 -4.82 1.41
CA ILE A 25 -11.02 -5.25 1.72
C ILE A 25 -10.28 -4.05 2.29
N THR A 26 -9.55 -4.26 3.38
CA THR A 26 -8.66 -3.25 3.95
C THR A 26 -7.23 -3.59 3.55
N LEU A 27 -6.59 -2.69 2.83
CA LEU A 27 -5.18 -2.76 2.47
C LEU A 27 -4.38 -1.92 3.46
N ASP A 28 -3.27 -2.46 3.98
CA ASP A 28 -2.37 -1.79 4.91
C ASP A 28 -0.96 -1.75 4.33
N ALA A 29 -0.43 -0.55 4.08
CA ALA A 29 0.91 -0.35 3.57
C ALA A 29 2.01 -0.51 4.64
N GLY A 30 1.64 -0.78 5.89
CA GLY A 30 2.58 -0.87 7.01
C GLY A 30 3.35 0.44 7.23
N ASN A 31 4.59 0.35 7.73
CA ASN A 31 5.53 1.48 7.85
C ASN A 31 4.96 2.72 8.57
N ALA A 32 4.30 2.52 9.71
CA ALA A 32 3.67 3.59 10.50
C ALA A 32 4.61 4.81 10.68
N GLY A 33 4.10 6.01 10.35
CA GLY A 33 4.87 7.25 10.36
C GLY A 33 5.57 7.61 9.04
N ALA A 34 5.50 6.75 8.01
CA ALA A 34 5.88 7.09 6.65
C ALA A 34 4.82 7.95 5.94
N THR A 35 5.18 8.46 4.76
CA THR A 35 4.24 9.11 3.83
C THR A 35 3.73 8.10 2.82
N TYR A 36 2.43 8.11 2.54
CA TYR A 36 1.79 7.17 1.62
C TYR A 36 1.20 7.93 0.43
N LEU A 37 1.24 7.30 -0.74
CA LEU A 37 0.52 7.75 -1.92
C LEU A 37 -0.07 6.53 -2.62
N TRP A 38 -1.37 6.36 -2.50
CA TRP A 38 -2.12 5.29 -3.14
C TRP A 38 -2.54 5.67 -4.56
N SER A 39 -2.77 4.67 -5.42
CA SER A 39 -3.27 4.86 -6.80
C SER A 39 -4.63 5.58 -6.86
N ASN A 40 -5.42 5.50 -5.79
CA ASN A 40 -6.69 6.21 -5.64
C ASN A 40 -6.53 7.66 -5.12
N GLY A 41 -5.30 8.13 -4.92
CA GLY A 41 -4.98 9.46 -4.38
C GLY A 41 -5.04 9.57 -2.85
N SER A 42 -5.30 8.47 -2.13
CA SER A 42 -5.24 8.48 -0.67
C SER A 42 -3.80 8.60 -0.17
N THR A 43 -3.63 9.21 1.00
CA THR A 43 -2.34 9.35 1.69
C THR A 43 -2.35 8.73 3.10
N THR A 44 -3.38 7.95 3.42
CA THR A 44 -3.49 7.20 4.67
C THR A 44 -2.65 5.93 4.63
N GLN A 45 -2.23 5.42 5.79
CA GLN A 45 -1.52 4.14 5.88
C GLN A 45 -2.38 2.98 5.35
N THR A 46 -3.66 2.99 5.69
CA THR A 46 -4.63 1.96 5.29
C THR A 46 -5.68 2.55 4.36
N ILE A 47 -6.11 1.79 3.37
CA ILE A 47 -7.29 2.13 2.55
C ILE A 47 -8.30 0.99 2.58
N THR A 48 -9.58 1.34 2.51
CA THR A 48 -10.66 0.37 2.38
C THR A 48 -11.22 0.46 0.97
N VAL A 49 -11.24 -0.68 0.28
CA VAL A 49 -11.66 -0.79 -1.11
C VAL A 49 -12.78 -1.81 -1.25
N SER A 50 -13.72 -1.52 -2.12
CA SER A 50 -14.92 -2.34 -2.36
C SER A 50 -15.22 -2.52 -3.85
N THR A 51 -14.27 -2.15 -4.70
CA THR A 51 -14.38 -2.16 -6.16
C THR A 51 -13.20 -2.91 -6.74
N SER A 52 -13.45 -3.68 -7.81
CA SER A 52 -12.38 -4.36 -8.51
C SER A 52 -11.41 -3.36 -9.13
N GLY A 53 -10.12 -3.62 -9.03
CA GLY A 53 -9.06 -2.77 -9.57
C GLY A 53 -7.69 -3.11 -9.01
N ASN A 54 -6.65 -2.60 -9.65
CA ASN A 54 -5.30 -2.66 -9.12
C ASN A 54 -5.05 -1.46 -8.18
N TYR A 55 -4.64 -1.74 -6.95
CA TYR A 55 -4.30 -0.74 -5.95
C TYR A 55 -2.80 -0.80 -5.68
N SER A 56 -2.10 0.27 -6.02
CA SER A 56 -0.68 0.43 -5.70
C SER A 56 -0.47 1.50 -4.65
N VAL A 57 0.58 1.37 -3.86
CA VAL A 57 0.99 2.35 -2.85
C VAL A 57 2.47 2.66 -2.98
N VAL A 58 2.80 3.94 -2.92
CA VAL A 58 4.17 4.42 -2.75
C VAL A 58 4.33 4.82 -1.29
N VAL A 59 5.28 4.20 -0.60
CA VAL A 59 5.64 4.50 0.79
C VAL A 59 6.99 5.18 0.80
N THR A 60 7.06 6.37 1.41
CA THR A 60 8.30 7.13 1.59
C THR A 60 8.58 7.30 3.07
N ASP A 61 9.73 6.77 3.52
CA ASP A 61 10.16 6.86 4.91
C ASP A 61 10.71 8.27 5.25
N GLY A 62 10.92 8.54 6.55
CA GLY A 62 11.47 9.81 7.03
C GLY A 62 12.91 10.11 6.58
N ASN A 63 13.67 9.11 6.13
CA ASN A 63 15.00 9.29 5.52
C ASN A 63 14.91 9.61 4.00
N GLY A 64 13.71 9.64 3.43
CA GLY A 64 13.47 9.92 2.02
C GLY A 64 13.62 8.71 1.10
N CYS A 65 13.77 7.50 1.64
CA CYS A 65 13.74 6.27 0.85
C CYS A 65 12.29 5.91 0.51
N SER A 66 12.04 5.56 -0.76
CA SER A 66 10.73 5.10 -1.21
C SER A 66 10.74 3.62 -1.57
N SER A 67 9.58 2.99 -1.38
CA SER A 67 9.23 1.65 -1.85
C SER A 67 7.82 1.66 -2.41
N THR A 68 7.51 0.68 -3.25
CA THR A 68 6.20 0.58 -3.90
C THR A 68 5.79 -0.89 -3.94
N ASP A 69 4.51 -1.12 -3.75
CA ASP A 69 3.88 -2.43 -3.92
C ASP A 69 2.46 -2.26 -4.47
N ASP A 70 1.95 -3.30 -5.10
CA ASP A 70 0.63 -3.31 -5.72
C ASP A 70 -0.11 -4.62 -5.49
N VAL A 71 -1.44 -4.52 -5.40
CA VAL A 71 -2.33 -5.64 -5.15
C VAL A 71 -3.57 -5.55 -6.02
N ASN A 72 -3.89 -6.64 -6.71
CA ASN A 72 -5.12 -6.71 -7.49
C ASN A 72 -6.29 -7.12 -6.60
N VAL A 73 -7.35 -6.32 -6.62
CA VAL A 73 -8.60 -6.61 -5.93
C VAL A 73 -9.67 -7.01 -6.94
N THR A 74 -10.30 -8.16 -6.73
CA THR A 74 -11.42 -8.66 -7.54
C THR A 74 -12.68 -8.74 -6.69
N VAL A 75 -13.73 -8.02 -7.10
CA VAL A 75 -15.06 -8.07 -6.48
C VAL A 75 -16.01 -8.84 -7.38
N HIS A 76 -16.54 -9.94 -6.85
CA HIS A 76 -17.54 -10.78 -7.50
C HIS A 76 -18.95 -10.26 -7.21
N PRO A 77 -19.84 -10.23 -8.21
CA PRO A 77 -21.22 -9.77 -8.04
C PRO A 77 -22.06 -10.71 -7.15
#